data_AF-A0A3P1UZJ5-F1
#
_entry.id   AF-A0A3P1UZJ5-F1
#
_cell.length_a   1.000
_cell.length_b   1.000
_cell.length_c   1.000
_cell.angle_alpha   90.00
_cell.angle_beta   90.00
_cell.angle_gamma   90.00
#
_symmetry.space_group_name_H-M   'P 1'
#
loop_
_entity.id
_entity.type
_entity.pdbx_description
1 polymer ?
#
loop_
_entity_poly.entity_id
_entity_poly.type
_entity_poly.pdbx_seq_one_letter_code
_entity_poly.pdbx_strand_id
1 'polypeptide(L)'
;MIEIVSEDRCIKCDLCVDACPDNVFDAVPDSAPIIVRQSDCQTCFLCELFCPTDALYVSPLSEAIEGATESELIARGVMGSFRREMGWKNAKPRGTASDWSYRIFETGKIIP
;
A
#
# COMPACT_ATOMS: atom_id res chain seq x y z
N MET A 1 5.99 7.52 1.73
CA MET A 1 5.97 6.74 2.98
C MET A 1 4.52 6.46 3.38
N ILE A 2 4.26 5.48 4.25
CA ILE A 2 2.90 5.22 4.77
C ILE A 2 2.42 6.45 5.55
N GLU A 3 1.20 6.94 5.28
CA GLU A 3 0.64 8.10 5.99
C GLU A 3 -0.69 7.79 6.69
N ILE A 4 -1.52 6.88 6.15
CA ILE A 4 -2.85 6.59 6.70
C ILE A 4 -3.08 5.10 6.91
N VAL A 5 -3.65 4.78 8.07
CA VAL A 5 -4.44 3.58 8.34
C VAL A 5 -5.86 4.03 8.67
N SER A 6 -6.81 3.74 7.80
CA SER A 6 -8.23 4.09 7.96
C SER A 6 -8.88 3.18 8.99
N GLU A 7 -9.34 3.75 10.11
CA GLU A 7 -10.06 2.99 11.14
C GLU A 7 -11.40 2.44 10.62
N ASP A 8 -12.10 3.22 9.78
CA ASP A 8 -13.41 2.86 9.26
C ASP A 8 -13.37 1.68 8.26
N ARG A 9 -12.28 1.58 7.49
CA ARG A 9 -12.10 0.52 6.48
C ARG A 9 -11.35 -0.70 6.99
N CYS A 10 -10.58 -0.55 8.06
CA CYS A 10 -9.72 -1.60 8.55
C CYS A 10 -10.54 -2.73 9.19
N ILE A 11 -10.28 -3.96 8.75
CA ILE A 11 -10.92 -5.17 9.30
C ILE A 11 -10.03 -5.90 10.31
N LYS A 12 -8.93 -5.27 10.78
CA LYS A 12 -8.08 -5.76 11.87
C LYS A 12 -7.48 -7.15 11.60
N CYS A 13 -7.03 -7.35 10.35
CA CYS A 13 -6.49 -8.63 9.88
C CYS A 13 -4.97 -8.74 9.95
N ASP A 14 -4.27 -7.65 10.29
CA ASP A 14 -2.82 -7.55 10.43
C ASP A 14 -1.95 -7.97 9.23
N LEU A 15 -2.54 -8.21 8.05
CA LEU A 15 -1.79 -8.51 6.83
C LEU A 15 -0.76 -7.42 6.46
N CYS A 16 -1.02 -6.16 6.80
CA CYS A 16 -0.06 -5.08 6.58
C CYS A 16 1.12 -5.10 7.56
N VAL A 17 0.94 -5.67 8.75
CA VAL A 17 2.00 -5.91 9.72
C VAL A 17 2.91 -7.00 9.16
N ASP A 18 2.33 -8.14 8.76
CA ASP A 18 3.07 -9.29 8.20
C ASP A 18 3.78 -8.96 6.88
N ALA A 19 3.17 -8.14 6.02
CA ALA A 19 3.72 -7.80 4.70
C ALA A 19 4.83 -6.73 4.75
N CYS A 20 5.03 -6.05 5.88
CA CYS A 20 5.97 -4.95 5.97
C CYS A 20 7.40 -5.45 6.27
N PRO A 21 8.35 -5.36 5.33
CA PRO A 21 9.72 -5.85 5.55
C PRO A 21 10.49 -5.06 6.62
N ASP A 22 10.16 -3.77 6.78
CA ASP A 22 10.81 -2.87 7.73
C ASP A 22 10.06 -2.78 9.08
N ASN A 23 9.02 -3.61 9.28
CA ASN A 23 8.23 -3.66 10.50
C ASN A 23 7.65 -2.29 10.91
N VAL A 24 7.13 -1.49 9.98
CA VAL A 24 6.67 -0.10 10.26
C VAL A 24 5.48 -0.04 11.22
N PHE A 25 4.70 -1.13 11.32
CA PHE A 25 3.47 -1.20 12.09
C PHE A 25 3.64 -2.03 13.37
N ASP A 26 2.89 -1.66 14.41
CA ASP A 26 2.62 -2.54 15.55
C ASP A 26 1.15 -2.99 15.50
N ALA A 27 0.90 -4.29 15.67
CA ALA A 27 -0.44 -4.83 15.85
C ALA A 27 -1.00 -4.39 17.21
N VAL A 28 -2.31 -4.11 17.25
CA VAL A 28 -2.99 -3.68 18.47
C VAL A 28 -4.25 -4.55 18.65
N PRO A 29 -4.46 -5.18 19.82
CA PRO A 29 -5.61 -6.03 20.06
C PRO A 29 -6.93 -5.31 19.77
N ASP A 30 -7.80 -5.95 18.99
CA ASP A 30 -9.14 -5.47 18.63
C ASP A 30 -9.19 -4.07 18.00
N SER A 31 -8.10 -3.57 17.42
CA SER A 31 -8.08 -2.30 16.69
C SER A 31 -7.27 -2.37 15.39
N ALA A 32 -7.25 -1.27 14.63
CA ALA A 32 -6.33 -1.15 13.51
C ALA A 32 -4.87 -1.10 14.02
N PRO A 33 -3.90 -1.62 13.25
CA PRO A 33 -2.49 -1.48 13.58
C PRO A 33 -2.05 -0.02 13.48
N ILE A 34 -1.07 0.37 14.29
CA ILE A 34 -0.56 1.74 14.38
C ILE A 34 0.77 1.88 13.65
N ILE A 35 1.00 3.03 13.03
CA ILE A 35 2.28 3.38 12.40
C ILE A 35 3.22 3.90 13.50
N VAL A 36 4.25 3.12 13.83
CA VAL A 36 5.18 3.42 14.92
C VAL A 36 6.57 3.79 14.44
N ARG A 37 6.92 3.38 13.22
CA ARG A 37 8.25 3.55 12.60
C ARG A 37 8.12 4.12 11.19
N GLN A 38 7.37 5.23 11.05
CA GLN A 38 7.07 5.83 9.74
C GLN A 38 8.35 6.15 8.93
N SER A 39 9.41 6.59 9.62
CA SER A 39 10.72 6.89 9.04
C SER A 39 11.38 5.71 8.33
N ASP A 40 11.02 4.49 8.72
CA ASP A 40 11.65 3.27 8.20
C ASP A 40 10.94 2.81 6.91
N CYS A 41 9.81 3.41 6.56
CA CYS A 41 9.00 3.04 5.41
C CYS A 41 9.73 3.31 4.08
N GLN A 42 10.07 2.23 3.37
CA GLN A 42 10.72 2.31 2.05
C GLN A 42 9.77 2.62 0.88
N THR A 43 8.50 2.96 1.16
CA THR A 43 7.53 3.30 0.11
C THR A 43 7.37 2.15 -0.92
N CYS A 44 7.42 0.91 -0.44
CA CYS A 44 7.34 -0.29 -1.29
C CYS A 44 5.91 -0.71 -1.64
N PHE A 45 4.90 -0.08 -1.03
CA PHE A 45 3.46 -0.33 -1.23
C PHE A 45 2.97 -1.75 -0.90
N LEU A 46 3.78 -2.61 -0.28
CA LEU A 46 3.37 -3.98 0.06
C LEU A 46 2.19 -4.00 1.03
N CYS A 47 2.16 -3.13 2.03
CA CYS A 47 1.03 -3.05 2.96
C CYS A 47 -0.27 -2.72 2.22
N GLU A 48 -0.23 -1.80 1.25
CA GLU A 48 -1.37 -1.47 0.40
C GLU A 48 -1.77 -2.64 -0.52
N LEU A 49 -0.79 -3.31 -1.12
CA LEU A 49 -0.99 -4.49 -1.97
C LEU A 49 -1.73 -5.63 -1.24
N PHE A 50 -1.37 -5.87 0.02
CA PHE A 50 -1.97 -6.94 0.84
C PHE A 50 -3.26 -6.53 1.56
N CYS A 51 -3.57 -5.23 1.64
CA CYS A 51 -4.79 -4.76 2.28
C CYS A 51 -6.06 -5.16 1.47
N PRO A 52 -6.98 -5.95 2.05
CA PRO A 52 -8.17 -6.39 1.31
C PRO A 52 -9.24 -5.30 1.18
N THR A 53 -9.18 -4.22 1.97
CA THR A 53 -10.26 -3.23 2.10
C THR A 53 -9.87 -1.80 1.72
N ASP A 54 -8.72 -1.61 1.06
CA ASP A 54 -8.23 -0.27 0.66
C ASP A 54 -8.19 0.71 1.86
N ALA A 55 -7.73 0.21 3.01
CA ALA A 55 -7.65 0.95 4.27
C ALA A 55 -6.32 1.69 4.47
N LEU A 56 -5.38 1.58 3.53
CA LEU A 56 -4.04 2.13 3.66
C LEU A 56 -3.76 3.11 2.52
N TYR A 57 -2.98 4.14 2.82
CA TYR A 57 -2.38 5.01 1.82
C TYR A 57 -0.87 5.18 2.08
N VAL A 58 -0.08 4.84 1.06
CA VAL A 58 1.35 5.09 1.02
C VAL A 58 1.60 6.23 0.04
N SER A 59 2.17 7.34 0.49
CA SER A 59 2.67 8.39 -0.41
C SER A 59 3.87 7.86 -1.20
N PRO A 60 4.03 8.21 -2.49
CA PRO A 60 5.21 7.85 -3.28
C PRO A 60 6.50 8.56 -2.84
N LEU A 61 6.43 9.56 -1.96
CA LEU A 61 7.59 10.29 -1.47
C LEU A 61 8.17 9.60 -0.23
N SER A 62 9.42 9.15 -0.27
CA SER A 62 10.08 8.46 0.84
C SER A 62 10.62 9.40 1.93
N GLU A 63 10.77 10.68 1.64
CA GLU A 63 11.42 11.66 2.55
C GLU A 63 10.50 12.83 2.95
N ALA A 64 9.29 12.90 2.39
CA ALA A 64 8.34 13.97 2.65
C ALA A 64 7.00 13.39 3.13
N ILE A 65 6.39 14.10 4.08
CA ILE A 65 5.01 13.85 4.51
C ILE A 65 4.14 14.91 3.85
N GLU A 66 3.24 14.49 2.96
CA GLU A 66 2.33 15.40 2.30
C GLU A 66 1.19 15.82 3.24
N GLY A 67 0.81 14.95 4.17
CA GLY A 67 -0.19 15.24 5.19
C GLY A 67 -1.60 15.39 4.63
N ALA A 68 -1.89 14.70 3.52
CA ALA A 68 -3.23 14.69 2.93
C ALA A 68 -4.22 14.00 3.87
N THR A 69 -5.43 14.54 3.96
CA THR A 69 -6.49 13.93 4.76
C THR A 69 -7.07 12.69 4.07
N GLU A 70 -7.64 11.79 4.86
CA GLU A 70 -8.30 10.58 4.34
C GLU A 70 -9.36 10.93 3.29
N SER A 71 -10.21 11.92 3.56
CA SER A 71 -11.26 12.39 2.66
C SER A 71 -10.73 12.86 1.30
N GLU A 72 -9.61 13.58 1.28
CA GLU A 72 -8.98 14.06 0.04
C GLU A 72 -8.42 12.89 -0.79
N LEU A 73 -7.80 11.91 -0.13
CA LEU A 73 -7.25 10.72 -0.78
C LEU A 73 -8.35 9.81 -1.34
N ILE A 74 -9.49 9.72 -0.65
CA ILE A 74 -10.70 9.05 -1.15
C ILE A 74 -11.23 9.77 -2.37
N ALA A 75 -11.37 11.10 -2.32
CA ALA A 75 -11.89 11.90 -3.44
C ALA A 75 -11.00 11.78 -4.69
N ARG A 76 -9.68 11.67 -4.51
CA ARG A 76 -8.71 11.41 -5.59
C ARG A 76 -8.72 9.96 -6.08
N GLY A 77 -9.36 9.04 -5.36
CA GLY A 77 -9.38 7.62 -5.69
C GLY A 77 -8.04 6.91 -5.50
N VAL A 78 -7.14 7.45 -4.65
CA VAL A 78 -5.78 6.92 -4.47
C VAL A 78 -5.63 5.98 -3.28
N MET A 79 -6.57 5.94 -2.35
CA MET A 79 -6.56 4.92 -1.29
C MET A 79 -6.69 3.52 -1.89
N GLY A 80 -5.70 2.65 -1.66
CA GLY A 80 -5.64 1.30 -2.21
C GLY A 80 -5.47 1.21 -3.74
N SER A 81 -5.09 2.31 -4.41
CA SER A 81 -4.93 2.31 -5.87
C SER A 81 -3.83 1.37 -6.33
N PHE A 82 -2.73 1.24 -5.58
CA PHE A 82 -1.61 0.38 -5.96
C PHE A 82 -2.07 -1.07 -6.15
N ARG A 83 -2.80 -1.62 -5.17
CA ARG A 83 -3.38 -2.96 -5.25
C ARG A 83 -4.27 -3.14 -6.48
N ARG A 84 -5.14 -2.16 -6.76
CA ARG A 84 -6.08 -2.20 -7.88
C ARG A 84 -5.36 -2.19 -9.23
N GLU A 85 -4.36 -1.33 -9.38
CA GLU A 85 -3.55 -1.24 -10.61
C GLU A 85 -2.74 -2.51 -10.87
N MET A 86 -2.19 -3.12 -9.82
CA MET A 86 -1.51 -4.43 -9.93
C MET A 86 -2.47 -5.60 -10.18
N GLY A 87 -3.79 -5.36 -10.18
CA GLY A 87 -4.81 -6.39 -10.37
C GLY A 87 -4.97 -7.35 -9.20
N TRP A 88 -4.28 -7.11 -8.08
CA TRP A 88 -4.21 -8.01 -6.93
C TRP A 88 -5.53 -8.04 -6.15
N LYS A 89 -6.09 -9.22 -5.87
CA LYS A 89 -7.39 -9.37 -5.19
C LYS A 89 -7.33 -10.42 -4.10
N ASN A 90 -7.95 -10.15 -2.95
CA ASN A 90 -8.00 -11.06 -1.80
C ASN A 90 -6.63 -11.58 -1.36
N ALA A 91 -5.61 -10.70 -1.35
CA ALA A 91 -4.22 -11.06 -1.06
C ALA A 91 -3.66 -12.20 -1.95
N LYS A 92 -4.23 -12.43 -3.14
CA LYS A 92 -3.77 -13.45 -4.10
C LYS A 92 -3.36 -12.80 -5.43
N PRO A 93 -2.22 -13.22 -6.01
CA PRO A 93 -1.84 -12.80 -7.35
C PRO A 93 -2.85 -13.33 -8.36
N ARG A 94 -3.60 -12.41 -8.97
CA ARG A 94 -4.45 -12.58 -10.16
C ARG A 94 -4.53 -11.21 -10.84
N GLY A 95 -5.05 -11.14 -12.06
CA GLY A 95 -5.37 -9.84 -12.67
C GLY A 95 -4.19 -9.02 -13.21
N THR A 96 -2.94 -9.51 -13.11
CA THR A 96 -1.76 -8.84 -13.69
C THR A 96 -1.73 -8.85 -15.22
N ALA A 97 -2.77 -9.35 -15.88
CA ALA A 97 -2.93 -9.26 -17.34
C ALA A 97 -2.99 -7.80 -17.83
N SER A 98 -3.39 -6.86 -16.96
CA SER A 98 -3.35 -5.42 -17.23
C SER A 98 -2.11 -4.71 -16.68
N ASP A 99 -1.27 -5.39 -15.91
CA ASP A 99 0.00 -4.81 -15.44
C ASP A 99 0.94 -4.68 -16.63
N TRP A 100 1.28 -3.46 -17.01
CA TRP A 100 2.13 -3.18 -18.16
C TRP A 100 3.63 -3.27 -17.83
N SER A 101 4.02 -3.60 -16.60
CA SER A 101 5.42 -3.64 -16.18
C SER A 101 6.26 -4.59 -17.03
N TYR A 102 5.68 -5.69 -17.53
CA TYR A 102 6.38 -6.60 -18.46
C TYR A 102 6.79 -5.92 -19.78
N ARG A 103 6.13 -4.84 -20.18
CA ARG A 103 6.44 -4.10 -21.41
C ARG A 103 7.68 -3.24 -21.31
N ILE A 104 8.23 -3.03 -20.10
CA ILE A 104 9.40 -2.17 -19.91
C ILE A 104 10.62 -2.66 -20.73
N PHE A 105 10.67 -3.98 -21.00
CA PHE A 105 11.70 -4.62 -21.80
C PHE A 105 11.43 -4.60 -23.31
N GLU A 106 10.19 -4.31 -23.77
CA GLU A 106 9.83 -4.34 -25.20
C GLU A 106 10.64 -3.33 -26.03
N THR A 107 11.03 -2.21 -25.43
CA THR A 107 11.81 -1.16 -26.11
C THR A 107 13.30 -1.46 -26.21
N GLY A 108 13.79 -2.50 -25.53
CA GLY A 108 15.22 -2.83 -25.42
C GLY A 108 16.06 -1.81 -24.64
N LYS A 109 15.44 -0.78 -24.06
CA LYS A 109 16.14 0.24 -23.25
C LYS A 109 16.61 -0.29 -21.89
N ILE A 110 15.92 -1.30 -21.37
CA ILE A 110 16.28 -2.01 -20.14
C ILE A 110 16.52 -3.46 -20.54
N ILE A 111 17.70 -3.96 -20.19
CA ILE A 111 18.13 -5.34 -20.46
C ILE A 111 18.34 -6.01 -19.09
N PRO A 112 17.62 -7.11 -18.78
CA PRO A 112 17.71 -7.81 -17.49
C PRO A 112 19.10 -8.36 -17.17
#